data_AF-A0A1Y3KQV8-F1
#
_entry.id   AF-A0A1Y3KQV8-F1
#
_cell.length_a   1.000
_cell.length_b   1.000
_cell.length_c   1.000
_cell.angle_alpha   90.00
_cell.angle_beta   90.00
_cell.angle_gamma   90.00
#
_symmetry.space_group_name_H-M   'P 1'
#
loop_
_entity.id
_entity.type
_entity.pdbx_description
1 polymer ?
#
loop_
_entity_poly.entity_id
_entity_poly.type
_entity_poly.pdbx_seq_one_letter_code
_entity_poly.pdbx_strand_id
1 'polypeptide(L)'
;MKGLAVLTVIVLLASHWAAYQHGRSAEGAKAGEATAQRDSGDRLAEVIGERSARQEEYRSADAQQEARIKAHEERTIADSGAADADAAGQRLRSDATQLAATVSCPGPDTAAVARGQAATRAAMVLSHLLDRSVATNRELARAYDRARIAGEQCAREYDALIARRASVSARE
;
A
#
# COMPACT_ATOMS: atom_id res chain seq x y z
N MET A 1 5.72 -79.11 -55.61
CA MET A 1 4.57 -78.50 -54.87
C MET A 1 4.90 -78.10 -53.43
N LYS A 2 5.67 -78.89 -52.65
CA LYS A 2 5.97 -78.58 -51.24
C LYS A 2 6.81 -77.31 -50.99
N GLY A 3 7.77 -76.98 -51.87
CA GLY A 3 8.61 -75.77 -51.72
C GLY A 3 7.87 -74.43 -51.92
N LEU A 4 6.83 -74.43 -52.75
CA LEU A 4 6.02 -73.23 -53.01
C LEU A 4 5.06 -72.92 -51.85
N ALA A 5 4.58 -73.95 -51.15
CA ALA A 5 3.82 -73.82 -49.91
C ALA A 5 4.67 -73.24 -48.75
N VAL A 6 5.95 -73.62 -48.66
CA VAL A 6 6.86 -73.06 -47.64
C VAL A 6 7.18 -71.59 -47.92
N LEU A 7 7.45 -71.23 -49.18
CA LEU A 7 7.71 -69.84 -49.57
C LEU A 7 6.50 -68.92 -49.30
N THR A 8 5.28 -69.39 -49.59
CA THR A 8 4.06 -68.61 -49.32
C THR A 8 3.85 -68.37 -47.83
N VAL A 9 4.08 -69.38 -46.98
CA VAL A 9 4.00 -69.21 -45.52
C VAL A 9 5.05 -68.22 -45.00
N ILE A 10 6.28 -68.27 -45.51
CA ILE A 10 7.34 -67.33 -45.12
C ILE A 10 6.97 -65.89 -45.50
N VAL A 11 6.44 -65.67 -46.71
CA VAL A 11 6.00 -64.35 -47.16
C VAL A 11 4.87 -63.80 -46.29
N LEU A 12 3.91 -64.65 -45.89
CA LEU A 12 2.82 -64.25 -45.00
C LEU A 12 3.31 -63.88 -43.59
N LEU A 13 4.27 -64.63 -43.04
CA LEU A 13 4.85 -64.30 -41.74
C LEU A 13 5.68 -63.01 -41.80
N ALA A 14 6.46 -62.82 -42.86
CA ALA A 14 7.25 -61.60 -43.06
C ALA A 14 6.35 -60.37 -43.24
N SER A 15 5.25 -60.47 -43.98
CA SER A 15 4.31 -59.36 -44.17
C SER A 15 3.56 -59.03 -42.88
N HIS A 16 3.14 -60.04 -42.11
CA HIS A 16 2.50 -59.83 -40.83
C HIS A 16 3.46 -59.19 -39.80
N TRP A 17 4.71 -59.64 -39.76
CA TRP A 17 5.75 -59.06 -38.91
C TRP A 17 6.05 -57.60 -39.27
N ALA A 18 6.20 -57.31 -40.57
CA ALA A 18 6.43 -55.95 -41.05
C ALA A 18 5.25 -55.02 -40.70
N ALA A 19 4.01 -55.49 -40.87
CA ALA A 19 2.82 -54.74 -40.48
C ALA A 19 2.76 -54.46 -38.97
N TYR A 20 3.10 -55.46 -38.14
CA TYR A 20 3.14 -55.30 -36.68
C TYR A 20 4.22 -54.31 -36.22
N GLN A 21 5.44 -54.43 -36.76
CA GLN A 21 6.53 -53.50 -36.44
C GLN A 21 6.21 -52.07 -36.89
N HIS A 22 5.58 -51.91 -38.05
CA HIS A 22 5.13 -50.61 -38.53
C HIS A 22 4.01 -50.01 -37.65
N GLY A 23 3.07 -50.83 -37.17
CA GLY A 23 2.05 -50.39 -36.22
C GLY A 23 2.67 -49.88 -34.91
N ARG A 24 3.60 -50.65 -34.33
CA ARG A 24 4.30 -50.26 -33.10
C ARG A 24 5.14 -48.99 -33.26
N SER A 25 5.83 -48.81 -34.38
CA SER A 25 6.63 -47.61 -34.61
C SER A 25 5.75 -46.38 -34.87
N ALA A 26 4.64 -46.54 -35.57
CA ALA A 26 3.66 -45.48 -35.79
C ALA A 26 2.98 -45.04 -34.48
N GLU A 27 2.63 -45.97 -33.60
CA GLU A 27 2.09 -45.67 -32.27
C GLU A 27 3.13 -44.97 -31.39
N GLY A 28 4.39 -45.44 -31.39
CA GLY A 28 5.49 -44.80 -30.67
C GLY A 28 5.77 -43.38 -31.16
N ALA A 29 5.73 -43.14 -32.47
CA ALA A 29 5.92 -41.82 -33.05
C ALA A 29 4.79 -40.86 -32.65
N LYS A 30 3.53 -41.29 -32.72
CA LYS A 30 2.37 -40.48 -32.30
C LYS A 30 2.40 -40.16 -30.81
N ALA A 31 2.76 -41.14 -29.97
CA ALA A 31 2.90 -40.93 -28.54
C ALA A 31 4.06 -39.96 -28.21
N GLY A 32 5.17 -40.07 -28.93
CA GLY A 32 6.31 -39.15 -28.81
C GLY A 32 5.96 -37.72 -29.22
N GLU A 33 5.25 -37.54 -30.33
CA GLU A 33 4.78 -36.22 -30.79
C GLU A 33 3.79 -35.59 -29.81
N ALA A 34 2.81 -36.37 -29.34
CA ALA A 34 1.85 -35.89 -28.34
C ALA A 34 2.53 -35.49 -27.03
N THR A 35 3.54 -36.24 -26.59
CA THR A 35 4.31 -35.90 -25.38
C THR A 35 5.16 -34.65 -25.60
N ALA A 36 5.86 -34.53 -26.72
CA ALA A 36 6.66 -33.35 -27.05
C ALA A 36 5.81 -32.07 -27.16
N GLN A 37 4.59 -32.18 -27.70
CA GLN A 37 3.65 -31.06 -27.75
C GLN A 37 3.16 -30.65 -26.35
N ARG A 38 2.92 -31.61 -25.45
CA ARG A 38 2.57 -31.31 -24.05
C ARG A 38 3.74 -30.68 -23.30
N ASP A 39 4.93 -31.28 -23.38
CA ASP A 39 6.12 -30.77 -22.71
C ASP A 39 6.46 -29.33 -23.15
N SER A 40 6.34 -29.03 -24.44
CA SER A 40 6.55 -27.66 -24.94
C SER A 40 5.47 -26.70 -24.43
N GLY A 41 4.21 -27.13 -24.35
CA GLY A 41 3.13 -26.37 -23.75
C GLY A 41 3.34 -26.10 -22.25
N ASP A 42 3.74 -27.12 -21.50
CA ASP A 42 3.99 -27.04 -20.07
C ASP A 42 5.17 -26.12 -19.77
N ARG A 43 6.25 -26.19 -20.55
CA ARG A 43 7.39 -25.26 -20.44
C ARG A 43 7.03 -23.82 -20.75
N LEU A 44 6.18 -23.60 -21.76
CA LEU A 44 5.69 -22.26 -22.06
C LEU A 44 4.81 -21.72 -20.92
N ALA A 45 3.92 -22.55 -20.39
CA ALA A 45 3.06 -22.20 -19.27
C ALA A 45 3.87 -21.87 -17.99
N GLU A 46 4.93 -22.64 -17.71
CA GLU A 46 5.87 -22.40 -16.61
C GLU A 46 6.54 -21.02 -16.75
N VAL A 47 7.13 -20.72 -17.90
CA VAL A 47 7.82 -19.43 -18.13
C VAL A 47 6.85 -18.24 -18.08
N ILE A 48 5.64 -18.38 -18.61
CA ILE A 48 4.61 -17.33 -18.52
C ILE A 48 4.19 -17.14 -17.05
N GLY A 49 4.00 -18.23 -16.31
CA GLY A 49 3.71 -18.21 -14.89
C GLY A 49 4.77 -17.47 -14.09
N GLU A 50 6.04 -17.84 -14.24
CA GLU A 50 7.17 -17.16 -13.57
C GLU A 50 7.26 -15.68 -13.89
N ARG A 51 7.09 -15.29 -15.16
CA ARG A 51 7.11 -13.88 -15.57
C ARG A 51 5.96 -13.10 -14.97
N SER A 52 4.76 -13.69 -14.95
CA SER A 52 3.58 -13.06 -14.35
C SER A 52 3.75 -12.87 -12.84
N ALA A 53 4.30 -13.88 -12.15
CA ALA A 53 4.59 -13.82 -10.72
C ALA A 53 5.62 -12.72 -10.42
N ARG A 54 6.74 -12.68 -11.16
CA ARG A 54 7.73 -11.60 -10.99
C ARG A 54 7.18 -10.22 -11.30
N GLN A 55 6.34 -10.08 -12.32
CA GLN A 55 5.70 -8.80 -12.61
C GLN A 55 4.81 -8.34 -11.45
N GLU A 56 4.08 -9.27 -10.84
CA GLU A 56 3.22 -8.96 -9.70
C GLU A 56 4.03 -8.63 -8.43
N GLU A 57 5.15 -9.31 -8.23
CA GLU A 57 6.12 -8.95 -7.18
C GLU A 57 6.66 -7.52 -7.38
N TYR A 58 7.03 -7.15 -8.62
CA TYR A 58 7.47 -5.78 -8.93
C TYR A 58 6.38 -4.75 -8.67
N ARG A 59 5.13 -5.00 -9.12
CA ARG A 59 4.00 -4.08 -8.85
C ARG A 59 3.75 -3.92 -7.36
N SER A 60 3.80 -5.03 -6.61
CA SER A 60 3.62 -5.00 -5.16
C SER A 60 4.74 -4.23 -4.47
N ALA A 61 6.00 -4.43 -4.89
CA ALA A 61 7.14 -3.73 -4.35
C ALA A 61 7.09 -2.22 -4.63
N ASP A 62 6.71 -1.84 -5.85
CA ASP A 62 6.57 -0.44 -6.28
C ASP A 62 5.47 0.27 -5.49
N ALA A 63 4.29 -0.33 -5.36
CA ALA A 63 3.19 0.22 -4.55
C ALA A 63 3.59 0.38 -3.07
N GLN A 64 4.34 -0.57 -2.51
CA GLN A 64 4.85 -0.45 -1.14
C GLN A 64 5.92 0.65 -1.01
N GLN A 65 6.77 0.81 -2.02
CA GLN A 65 7.79 1.85 -2.03
C GLN A 65 7.17 3.24 -2.15
N GLU A 66 6.20 3.42 -3.04
CA GLU A 66 5.44 4.67 -3.17
C GLU A 66 4.73 5.02 -1.85
N ALA A 67 4.06 4.04 -1.23
CA ALA A 67 3.43 4.23 0.08
C ALA A 67 4.43 4.63 1.16
N ARG A 68 5.64 4.06 1.15
CA ARG A 68 6.73 4.42 2.09
C ARG A 68 7.24 5.83 1.86
N ILE A 69 7.46 6.23 0.61
CA ILE A 69 7.93 7.58 0.26
C ILE A 69 6.89 8.61 0.70
N LYS A 70 5.62 8.40 0.34
CA LYS A 70 4.53 9.30 0.71
C LYS A 70 4.36 9.40 2.23
N ALA A 71 4.39 8.28 2.94
CA ALA A 71 4.32 8.28 4.39
C ALA A 71 5.52 8.99 5.04
N HIS A 72 6.71 8.89 4.45
CA HIS A 72 7.88 9.64 4.93
C HIS A 72 7.70 11.14 4.70
N GLU A 73 7.25 11.55 3.52
CA GLU A 73 6.99 12.97 3.21
C GLU A 73 5.96 13.58 4.17
N GLU A 74 4.83 12.90 4.38
CA GLU A 74 3.80 13.33 5.32
C GLU A 74 4.34 13.45 6.76
N ARG A 75 5.19 12.51 7.20
CA ARG A 75 5.86 12.58 8.51
C ARG A 75 6.79 13.77 8.60
N THR A 76 7.62 14.01 7.59
CA THR A 76 8.55 15.14 7.57
C THR A 76 7.80 16.47 7.68
N ILE A 77 6.68 16.62 6.97
CA ILE A 77 5.83 17.81 7.05
C ILE A 77 5.26 17.96 8.46
N ALA A 78 4.71 16.88 9.03
CA ALA A 78 4.18 16.89 10.39
C ALA A 78 5.24 17.25 11.44
N ASP A 79 6.46 16.69 11.33
CA ASP A 79 7.58 16.97 12.22
C ASP A 79 8.04 18.43 12.11
N SER A 80 8.11 18.98 10.90
CA SER A 80 8.41 20.42 10.71
C SER A 80 7.35 21.32 11.33
N GLY A 81 6.07 20.99 11.17
CA GLY A 81 4.97 21.74 11.77
C GLY A 81 4.99 21.66 13.30
N ALA A 82 5.35 20.51 13.87
CA ALA A 82 5.53 20.34 15.30
C ALA A 82 6.70 21.19 15.82
N ALA A 83 7.84 21.19 15.12
CA ALA A 83 9.00 22.01 15.49
C ALA A 83 8.68 23.52 15.44
N ASP A 84 7.95 23.97 14.42
CA ASP A 84 7.52 25.37 14.30
C ASP A 84 6.56 25.79 15.44
N ALA A 85 5.62 24.91 15.78
CA ALA A 85 4.70 25.11 16.90
C ALA A 85 5.43 25.16 18.24
N ASP A 86 6.41 24.28 18.46
CA ASP A 86 7.24 24.28 19.66
C ASP A 86 8.10 25.54 19.76
N ALA A 87 8.71 25.98 18.67
CA ALA A 87 9.47 27.22 18.60
C ALA A 87 8.59 28.45 18.91
N ALA A 88 7.37 28.50 18.35
CA ALA A 88 6.40 29.54 18.67
C ALA A 88 5.99 29.51 20.15
N GLY A 89 5.78 28.32 20.71
CA GLY A 89 5.47 28.13 22.12
C GLY A 89 6.62 28.56 23.06
N GLN A 90 7.88 28.28 22.69
CA GLN A 90 9.04 28.73 23.44
C GLN A 90 9.17 30.25 23.44
N ARG A 91 8.98 30.91 22.29
CA ARG A 91 8.97 32.38 22.19
C ARG A 91 7.89 32.99 23.09
N LEU A 92 6.66 32.46 23.01
CA LEU A 92 5.55 32.93 23.84
C LEU A 92 5.87 32.80 25.34
N ARG A 93 6.46 31.69 25.77
CA ARG A 93 6.89 31.50 27.17
C ARG A 93 7.99 32.49 27.57
N SER A 94 8.97 32.71 26.71
CA SER A 94 10.03 33.70 26.93
C SER A 94 9.46 35.11 27.11
N ASP A 95 8.61 35.54 26.18
CA ASP A 95 7.98 36.87 26.22
C ASP A 95 7.11 37.02 27.48
N ALA A 96 6.38 35.98 27.86
CA ALA A 96 5.60 35.96 29.10
C ALA A 96 6.49 36.06 30.36
N THR A 97 7.62 35.35 30.40
CA THR A 97 8.57 35.44 31.52
C THR A 97 9.24 36.81 31.61
N GLN A 98 9.60 37.42 30.47
CA GLN A 98 10.16 38.77 30.42
C GLN A 98 9.13 39.78 30.92
N LEU A 99 7.88 39.68 30.46
CA LEU A 99 6.79 40.53 30.94
C LEU A 99 6.65 40.38 32.46
N ALA A 100 6.55 39.15 32.98
CA ALA A 100 6.44 38.89 34.42
C ALA A 100 7.59 39.51 35.23
N ALA A 101 8.83 39.43 34.73
CA ALA A 101 9.99 40.05 35.38
C ALA A 101 9.86 41.59 35.42
N THR A 102 9.40 42.23 34.33
CA THR A 102 9.23 43.70 34.30
C THR A 102 8.16 44.21 35.26
N VAL A 103 7.06 43.47 35.48
CA VAL A 103 6.01 43.87 36.44
C VAL A 103 6.33 43.50 37.90
N SER A 104 7.27 42.58 38.16
CA SER A 104 7.57 42.10 39.51
C SER A 104 8.47 43.03 40.35
N CYS A 105 9.02 44.10 39.78
CA CYS A 105 9.79 45.12 40.51
C CYS A 105 8.95 46.40 40.70
N PRO A 106 8.09 46.48 41.72
CA PRO A 106 7.34 47.69 41.98
C PRO A 106 8.27 48.78 42.53
N GLY A 107 8.29 49.94 41.87
CA GLY A 107 8.80 51.17 42.48
C GLY A 107 7.93 51.59 43.69
N PRO A 108 8.38 52.58 44.49
CA PRO A 108 7.67 53.02 45.71
C PRO A 108 6.29 53.66 45.45
N ASP A 109 5.89 53.81 44.18
CA ASP A 109 4.62 54.41 43.77
C ASP A 109 3.46 53.43 43.99
N THR A 110 2.62 53.69 45.00
CA THR A 110 1.47 52.87 45.38
C THR A 110 0.43 52.76 44.27
N ALA A 111 0.32 53.75 43.38
CA ALA A 111 -0.53 53.67 42.20
C ALA A 111 0.00 52.67 41.15
N ALA A 112 1.33 52.52 41.05
CA ALA A 112 1.96 51.51 40.22
C ALA A 112 1.74 50.09 40.79
N VAL A 113 1.77 49.93 42.11
CA VAL A 113 1.45 48.66 42.80
C VAL A 113 -0.01 48.24 42.55
N ALA A 114 -0.97 49.16 42.68
CA ALA A 114 -2.38 48.88 42.42
C ALA A 114 -2.64 48.50 40.95
N ARG A 115 -1.99 49.19 40.00
CA ARG A 115 -1.99 48.83 38.57
C ARG A 115 -1.38 47.44 38.33
N GLY A 116 -0.29 47.10 39.01
CA GLY A 116 0.32 45.77 38.96
C GLY A 116 -0.62 44.65 39.41
N GLN A 117 -1.33 44.82 40.53
CA GLN A 117 -2.31 43.82 41.01
C GLN A 117 -3.51 43.63 40.07
N ALA A 118 -3.95 44.68 39.39
CA ALA A 118 -4.97 44.57 38.36
C ALA A 118 -4.45 43.80 37.14
N ALA A 119 -3.22 44.08 36.71
CA ALA A 119 -2.57 43.38 35.60
C ALA A 119 -2.35 41.88 35.90
N THR A 120 -1.92 41.50 37.11
CA THR A 120 -1.77 40.09 37.50
C THR A 120 -3.10 39.34 37.46
N ARG A 121 -4.19 39.95 37.91
CA ARG A 121 -5.54 39.35 37.82
C ARG A 121 -5.97 39.17 36.37
N ALA A 122 -5.74 40.16 35.51
CA ALA A 122 -6.00 40.04 34.08
C ALA A 122 -5.16 38.93 33.42
N ALA A 123 -3.89 38.79 33.81
CA ALA A 123 -3.00 37.74 33.31
C ALA A 123 -3.47 36.33 33.71
N MET A 124 -3.96 36.14 34.94
CA MET A 124 -4.54 34.85 35.36
C MET A 124 -5.77 34.46 34.52
N VAL A 125 -6.65 35.43 34.26
CA VAL A 125 -7.84 35.21 33.40
C VAL A 125 -7.39 34.88 31.97
N LEU A 126 -6.44 35.63 31.42
CA LEU A 126 -5.90 35.37 30.08
C LEU A 126 -5.27 33.97 29.98
N SER A 127 -4.50 33.54 30.98
CA SER A 127 -3.93 32.20 31.04
C SER A 127 -5.01 31.13 30.99
N HIS A 128 -6.07 31.29 31.79
CA HIS A 128 -7.19 30.35 31.80
C HIS A 128 -7.93 30.31 30.45
N LEU A 129 -8.13 31.47 29.81
CA LEU A 129 -8.73 31.55 28.48
C LEU A 129 -7.86 30.89 27.40
N LEU A 130 -6.55 31.06 27.47
CA LEU A 130 -5.59 30.42 26.56
C LEU A 130 -5.62 28.89 26.74
N ASP A 131 -5.61 28.39 27.98
CA ASP A 131 -5.70 26.95 28.25
C ASP A 131 -7.01 26.35 27.71
N ARG A 132 -8.13 27.02 27.96
CA ARG A 132 -9.45 26.63 27.43
C ARG A 132 -9.44 26.63 25.89
N SER A 133 -8.86 27.66 25.28
CA SER A 133 -8.76 27.79 23.83
C SER A 133 -7.91 26.66 23.23
N VAL A 134 -6.73 26.38 23.80
CA VAL A 134 -5.85 25.30 23.33
C VAL A 134 -6.52 23.94 23.49
N ALA A 135 -7.20 23.68 24.61
CA ALA A 135 -7.96 22.45 24.81
C ALA A 135 -9.05 22.27 23.75
N THR A 136 -9.85 23.31 23.51
CA THR A 136 -10.91 23.30 22.51
C THR A 136 -10.36 23.08 21.09
N ASN A 137 -9.26 23.75 20.74
CA ASN A 137 -8.61 23.57 19.44
C ASN A 137 -8.09 22.14 19.25
N ARG A 138 -7.53 21.52 20.29
CA ARG A 138 -7.09 20.11 20.25
C ARG A 138 -8.25 19.14 20.05
N GLU A 139 -9.38 19.37 20.73
CA GLU A 139 -10.58 18.56 20.54
C GLU A 139 -11.12 18.69 19.11
N LEU A 140 -11.17 19.92 18.58
CA LEU A 140 -11.61 20.19 17.22
C LEU A 140 -10.68 19.53 16.18
N ALA A 141 -9.36 19.63 16.36
CA ALA A 141 -8.39 18.96 15.49
C ALA A 141 -8.61 17.44 15.47
N ARG A 142 -8.76 16.81 16.64
CA ARG A 142 -9.05 15.36 16.74
C ARG A 142 -10.39 14.96 16.11
N ALA A 143 -11.40 15.83 16.19
CA ALA A 143 -12.68 15.59 15.52
C ALA A 143 -12.54 15.70 14.00
N TYR A 144 -11.80 16.70 13.53
CA TYR A 144 -11.54 16.91 12.11
C TYR A 144 -10.72 15.76 11.51
N ASP A 145 -9.66 15.30 12.17
CA ASP A 145 -8.86 14.16 11.71
C ASP A 145 -9.72 12.89 11.56
N ARG A 146 -10.57 12.61 12.55
CA ARG A 146 -11.50 11.47 12.48
C ARG A 146 -12.50 11.62 11.34
N ALA A 147 -13.06 12.82 11.15
CA ALA A 147 -14.00 13.10 10.07
C ALA A 147 -13.34 12.94 8.70
N ARG A 148 -12.11 13.43 8.53
CA ARG A 148 -11.33 13.28 7.30
C ARG A 148 -11.05 11.81 6.99
N ILE A 149 -10.56 11.04 7.96
CA ILE A 149 -10.29 9.61 7.79
C ILE A 149 -11.57 8.85 7.39
N ALA A 150 -12.69 9.15 8.06
CA ALA A 150 -13.98 8.53 7.74
C ALA A 150 -14.46 8.91 6.33
N GLY A 151 -14.30 10.18 5.93
CA GLY A 151 -14.63 10.65 4.59
C GLY A 151 -13.79 10.00 3.49
N GLU A 152 -12.48 9.88 3.71
CA GLU A 152 -11.58 9.18 2.79
C GLU A 152 -11.91 7.70 2.66
N GLN A 153 -12.29 7.03 3.77
CA GLN A 153 -12.76 5.65 3.69
C GLN A 153 -14.06 5.56 2.89
N CYS A 154 -15.02 6.46 3.12
CA CYS A 154 -16.27 6.48 2.36
C CYS A 154 -16.03 6.66 0.86
N ALA A 155 -15.09 7.53 0.48
CA ALA A 155 -14.72 7.73 -0.92
C ALA A 155 -14.13 6.46 -1.54
N ARG A 156 -13.18 5.79 -0.84
CA ARG A 156 -12.60 4.53 -1.31
C ARG A 156 -13.63 3.42 -1.51
N GLU A 157 -14.56 3.26 -0.56
CA GLU A 157 -15.63 2.28 -0.66
C GLU A 157 -16.56 2.58 -1.84
N TYR A 158 -16.90 3.85 -2.06
CA TYR A 158 -17.71 4.27 -3.19
C TYR A 158 -17.02 3.99 -4.54
N ASP A 159 -15.75 4.34 -4.67
CA ASP A 159 -14.95 4.07 -5.87
C ASP A 159 -14.85 2.57 -6.15
N ALA A 160 -14.66 1.75 -5.10
CA ALA A 160 -14.65 0.30 -5.21
C ALA A 160 -16.01 -0.27 -5.68
N LEU A 161 -17.12 0.27 -5.19
CA LEU A 161 -18.47 -0.12 -5.64
C LEU A 161 -18.70 0.22 -7.12
N ILE A 162 -18.28 1.41 -7.57
CA ILE A 162 -18.36 1.80 -8.99
C ILE A 162 -17.52 0.88 -9.85
N ALA A 163 -16.26 0.64 -9.48
CA ALA A 163 -15.36 -0.23 -10.22
C ALA A 163 -15.91 -1.65 -10.32
N ARG A 164 -16.45 -2.19 -9.22
CA ARG A 164 -17.10 -3.51 -9.20
C ARG A 164 -18.29 -3.55 -10.15
N ARG A 165 -19.16 -2.54 -10.14
CA ARG A 165 -20.32 -2.45 -11.05
C ARG A 165 -19.88 -2.41 -12.52
N ALA A 166 -18.85 -1.63 -12.85
CA ALA A 166 -18.30 -1.58 -14.19
C ALA A 166 -17.76 -2.95 -14.66
N SER A 167 -17.06 -3.67 -13.76
CA SER A 167 -16.53 -5.02 -14.08
C SER A 167 -17.60 -6.10 -14.27
N VAL A 168 -18.79 -5.92 -13.68
CA VAL A 168 -19.94 -6.80 -13.87
C VAL A 168 -20.59 -6.52 -15.23
N SER A 169 -20.82 -5.24 -15.54
CA SER A 169 -21.38 -4.83 -16.84
C SER A 169 -20.48 -5.18 -18.03
N ALA A 170 -19.16 -5.28 -17.85
CA ALA A 170 -18.24 -5.68 -18.93
C ALA A 170 -18.20 -7.20 -19.16
N ARG A 171 -18.82 -7.99 -18.27
CA ARG A 171 -18.90 -9.46 -18.37
C ARG A 171 -20.23 -9.96 -18.95
N GLU A 172 -21.24 -9.10 -19.01
CA GLU A 172 -22.53 -9.32 -19.69
C GLU A 172 -22.44 -8.83 -21.14
#